data_AF-A0A955BK25-F1
#
_entry.id   AF-A0A955BK25-F1
#
_cell.length_a   1.000
_cell.length_b   1.000
_cell.length_c   1.000
_cell.angle_alpha   90.00
_cell.angle_beta   90.00
_cell.angle_gamma   90.00
#
_symmetry.space_group_name_H-M   'P 1'
#
loop_
_entity.id
_entity.type
_entity.pdbx_description
1 polymer ?
#
loop_
_entity_poly.entity_id
_entity_poly.type
_entity_poly.pdbx_seq_one_letter_code
_entity_poly.pdbx_strand_id
1 'polypeptide(L)'
;MTGLRCGIKPAADKLDLTLIVADEDATAAGVYTQNLVYAAPVAIDRERTPSRRARAVVVNSGNANACTGQRGLDDARRMAQVTAEAIGVEAEQVLVMSTGVIGQFLPMDKIEAGVRNAASQLGHTGEDFVLAARGICTTDKSHKIATREFQLAGRTVRIAGMAKGAGMIGPRMATMLAVIMTDARLEPIDAQYALSEAVNESFNCISVDGHMSTNDTVLLLASGAAMDEPLPSSEGFVFFRELRELCVELAKQIPDDGEGASHLMCIHVRGC
;
A
#
# COMPACT_ATOMS: atom_id res chain seq x y z
N MET A 1 -12.05 2.63 6.13
CA MET A 1 -10.70 2.14 6.52
C MET A 1 -10.48 2.33 8.01
N THR A 2 -9.50 1.65 8.59
CA THR A 2 -9.05 1.87 9.97
C THR A 2 -7.67 1.25 10.19
N GLY A 3 -7.00 1.65 11.28
CA GLY A 3 -5.81 0.99 11.79
C GLY A 3 -5.93 0.75 13.28
N LEU A 4 -5.58 -0.45 13.73
CA LEU A 4 -5.71 -0.85 15.13
C LEU A 4 -4.52 -1.67 15.61
N ARG A 5 -4.51 -1.93 16.92
CA ARG A 5 -3.57 -2.87 17.55
C ARG A 5 -4.22 -4.24 17.72
N CYS A 6 -3.65 -5.26 17.10
CA CYS A 6 -3.94 -6.67 17.32
C CYS A 6 -2.81 -7.42 18.05
N GLY A 7 -1.67 -6.76 18.30
CA GLY A 7 -0.62 -7.26 19.20
C GLY A 7 0.42 -8.15 18.53
N ILE A 8 0.65 -7.97 17.23
CA ILE A 8 1.82 -8.49 16.50
C ILE A 8 3.08 -7.81 17.02
N LYS A 9 3.03 -6.48 17.23
CA LYS A 9 4.11 -5.73 17.85
C LYS A 9 4.06 -5.87 19.37
N PRO A 10 5.22 -6.00 20.05
CA PRO A 10 5.26 -6.12 21.50
C PRO A 10 4.88 -4.81 22.21
N ALA A 11 5.18 -3.66 21.60
CA ALA A 11 4.87 -2.35 22.16
C ALA A 11 3.34 -2.15 22.29
N ALA A 12 2.91 -1.67 23.47
CA ALA A 12 1.48 -1.57 23.80
C ALA A 12 0.76 -0.42 23.09
N ASP A 13 1.50 0.60 22.64
CA ASP A 13 1.01 1.84 22.04
C ASP A 13 1.06 1.83 20.49
N LYS A 14 1.64 0.79 19.88
CA LYS A 14 1.81 0.70 18.43
C LYS A 14 0.66 -0.06 17.78
N LEU A 15 0.03 0.58 16.79
CA LEU A 15 -0.90 -0.07 15.86
C LEU A 15 -0.11 -1.01 14.94
N ASP A 16 -0.72 -2.11 14.54
CA ASP A 16 -0.04 -3.18 13.80
C ASP A 16 -0.92 -3.95 12.80
N LEU A 17 -2.15 -3.49 12.61
CA LEU A 17 -3.05 -3.97 11.57
C LEU A 17 -3.79 -2.78 10.93
N THR A 18 -3.90 -2.79 9.61
CA THR A 18 -4.65 -1.82 8.82
C THR A 18 -5.62 -2.55 7.91
N LEU A 19 -6.84 -2.03 7.80
CA LEU A 19 -7.85 -2.52 6.88
C LEU A 19 -8.43 -1.35 6.07
N ILE A 20 -8.28 -1.44 4.76
CA ILE A 20 -8.84 -0.51 3.78
C ILE A 20 -9.90 -1.28 3.00
N VAL A 21 -11.10 -0.71 2.86
CA VAL A 21 -12.23 -1.34 2.17
C VAL A 21 -12.81 -0.32 1.20
N ALA A 22 -13.04 -0.74 -0.04
CA ALA A 22 -13.80 0.00 -1.03
C ALA A 22 -15.28 -0.40 -0.93
N ASP A 23 -16.17 0.60 -0.99
CA ASP A 23 -17.62 0.39 -0.91
C ASP A 23 -18.12 -0.51 -2.07
N GLU A 24 -17.53 -0.33 -3.25
CA GLU A 24 -17.79 -1.12 -4.45
C GLU A 24 -16.50 -1.78 -4.99
N ASP A 25 -16.65 -2.58 -6.05
CA ASP A 25 -15.54 -3.16 -6.80
C ASP A 25 -14.62 -2.05 -7.32
N ALA A 26 -13.34 -2.09 -6.92
CA ALA A 26 -12.31 -1.16 -7.34
C ALA A 26 -11.37 -1.80 -8.37
N THR A 27 -10.95 -1.00 -9.34
CA THR A 27 -9.80 -1.33 -10.17
C THR A 27 -8.54 -1.31 -9.29
N ALA A 28 -7.75 -2.38 -9.35
CA ALA A 28 -6.50 -2.49 -8.63
C ALA A 28 -5.31 -2.67 -9.58
N ALA A 29 -4.21 -2.01 -9.26
CA ALA A 29 -2.91 -2.20 -9.88
C ALA A 29 -1.82 -2.32 -8.81
N GLY A 30 -0.72 -3.00 -9.14
CA GLY A 30 0.36 -3.26 -8.19
C GLY A 30 1.74 -3.16 -8.82
N VAL A 31 2.69 -2.60 -8.08
CA VAL A 31 4.13 -2.66 -8.38
C VAL A 31 4.83 -3.29 -7.18
N TYR A 32 5.71 -4.25 -7.44
CA TYR A 32 6.25 -5.14 -6.41
C TYR A 32 7.77 -5.18 -6.44
N THR A 33 8.37 -5.62 -5.32
CA THR A 33 9.82 -5.86 -5.21
C THR A 33 10.36 -6.68 -6.38
N GLN A 34 11.57 -6.36 -6.85
CA GLN A 34 12.29 -7.20 -7.82
C GLN A 34 13.23 -8.20 -7.15
N ASN A 35 13.20 -8.29 -5.82
CA ASN A 35 14.01 -9.24 -5.07
C ASN A 35 13.65 -10.69 -5.45
N LEU A 36 14.69 -11.51 -5.67
CA LEU A 36 14.54 -12.94 -5.94
C LEU A 36 13.94 -13.68 -4.75
N VAL A 37 14.21 -13.18 -3.54
CA VAL A 37 13.55 -13.60 -2.31
C VAL A 37 12.41 -12.62 -2.06
N TYR A 38 11.18 -13.04 -2.32
CA TYR A 38 9.98 -12.23 -2.07
C TYR A 38 9.05 -12.94 -1.09
N ALA A 39 8.30 -12.14 -0.34
CA ALA A 39 7.40 -12.61 0.70
C ALA A 39 6.14 -13.26 0.12
N ALA A 40 5.50 -14.11 0.92
CA ALA A 40 4.21 -14.72 0.58
C ALA A 40 3.12 -13.72 0.12
N PRO A 41 2.88 -12.58 0.81
CA PRO A 41 1.90 -11.58 0.35
C PRO A 41 2.20 -11.04 -1.06
N VAL A 42 3.46 -10.81 -1.40
CA VAL A 42 3.86 -10.32 -2.74
C VAL A 42 3.47 -11.33 -3.83
N ALA A 43 3.62 -12.62 -3.56
CA ALA A 43 3.22 -13.66 -4.51
C ALA A 43 1.71 -13.63 -4.78
N ILE A 44 0.91 -13.50 -3.71
CA ILE A 44 -0.55 -13.48 -3.80
C ILE A 44 -1.04 -12.24 -4.55
N ASP A 45 -0.53 -11.06 -4.20
CA ASP A 45 -1.02 -9.81 -4.79
C ASP A 45 -0.63 -9.72 -6.28
N ARG A 46 0.53 -10.25 -6.69
CA ARG A 46 0.90 -10.38 -8.12
C ARG A 46 -0.09 -11.22 -8.92
N GLU A 47 -0.64 -12.29 -8.33
CA GLU A 47 -1.66 -13.12 -8.99
C GLU A 47 -3.02 -12.40 -9.07
N ARG A 48 -3.24 -11.40 -8.21
CA ARG A 48 -4.52 -10.68 -8.06
C ARG A 48 -4.54 -9.30 -8.72
N THR A 49 -3.41 -8.82 -9.23
CA THR A 49 -3.31 -7.52 -9.93
C THR A 49 -2.69 -7.67 -11.32
N PRO A 50 -3.14 -6.88 -12.32
CA PRO A 50 -4.21 -5.89 -12.23
C PRO A 50 -5.61 -6.55 -12.21
N SER A 51 -6.59 -5.90 -11.59
CA SER A 51 -7.96 -6.43 -11.41
C SER A 51 -9.02 -5.34 -11.49
N ARG A 52 -10.27 -5.70 -11.77
CA ARG A 52 -11.45 -4.81 -11.69
C ARG A 52 -12.28 -5.00 -10.42
N ARG A 53 -11.95 -5.98 -9.59
CA ARG A 53 -12.83 -6.48 -8.52
C ARG A 53 -12.21 -6.42 -7.13
N ALA A 54 -11.17 -5.62 -6.93
CA ALA A 54 -10.58 -5.51 -5.60
C ALA A 54 -11.57 -4.82 -4.64
N ARG A 55 -11.65 -5.31 -3.41
CA ARG A 55 -12.56 -4.79 -2.38
C ARG A 55 -11.85 -4.36 -1.12
N ALA A 56 -10.68 -4.92 -0.82
CA ALA A 56 -9.94 -4.55 0.37
C ALA A 56 -8.43 -4.72 0.22
N VAL A 57 -7.71 -3.98 1.05
CA VAL A 57 -6.30 -4.22 1.36
C VAL A 57 -6.20 -4.40 2.87
N VAL A 58 -5.64 -5.52 3.31
CA VAL A 58 -5.32 -5.76 4.71
C VAL A 58 -3.81 -5.81 4.88
N VAL A 59 -3.30 -5.03 5.83
CA VAL A 59 -1.86 -4.88 6.08
C VAL A 59 -1.54 -5.22 7.51
N ASN A 60 -0.57 -6.09 7.74
CA ASN A 60 0.01 -6.30 9.07
C ASN A 60 1.42 -5.70 9.14
N SER A 61 1.78 -5.15 10.30
CA SER A 61 3.14 -4.66 10.55
C SER A 61 3.75 -5.29 11.81
N GLY A 62 5.08 -5.42 11.83
CA GLY A 62 5.83 -6.15 12.85
C GLY A 62 6.25 -7.57 12.44
N ASN A 63 5.66 -8.13 11.38
CA ASN A 63 6.03 -9.42 10.81
C ASN A 63 5.93 -9.34 9.27
N ALA A 64 6.99 -9.69 8.56
CA ALA A 64 7.05 -9.59 7.10
C ALA A 64 6.41 -10.77 6.36
N ASN A 65 6.15 -11.90 7.03
CA ASN A 65 5.76 -13.15 6.38
C ASN A 65 6.63 -13.51 5.16
N ALA A 66 7.93 -13.27 5.30
CA ALA A 66 8.95 -13.55 4.31
C ALA A 66 9.81 -14.73 4.77
N CYS A 67 10.29 -15.54 3.83
CA CYS A 67 11.08 -16.75 4.12
C CYS A 67 10.35 -17.77 5.03
N THR A 68 9.03 -17.86 4.91
CA THR A 68 8.14 -18.72 5.72
C THR A 68 7.59 -19.93 4.95
N GLY A 69 8.05 -20.14 3.71
CA GLY A 69 7.70 -21.31 2.88
C GLY A 69 6.19 -21.44 2.62
N GLN A 70 5.73 -22.68 2.42
CA GLN A 70 4.32 -22.98 2.13
C GLN A 70 3.37 -22.47 3.22
N ARG A 71 3.75 -22.61 4.50
CA ARG A 71 2.95 -22.11 5.61
C ARG A 71 2.73 -20.60 5.52
N GLY A 72 3.74 -19.82 5.13
CA GLY A 72 3.59 -18.39 4.95
C GLY A 72 2.57 -18.02 3.85
N LEU A 73 2.56 -18.77 2.75
CA LEU A 73 1.56 -18.61 1.69
C LEU A 73 0.16 -18.94 2.20
N ASP A 74 0.02 -20.02 2.95
CA ASP A 74 -1.27 -20.43 3.52
C ASP A 74 -1.77 -19.41 4.56
N ASP A 75 -0.88 -18.89 5.42
CA ASP A 75 -1.19 -17.83 6.39
C ASP A 75 -1.64 -16.54 5.69
N ALA A 76 -0.99 -16.14 4.59
CA ALA A 76 -1.38 -14.96 3.83
C ALA A 76 -2.73 -15.15 3.10
N ARG A 77 -2.99 -16.34 2.52
CA ARG A 77 -4.30 -16.69 1.97
C ARG A 77 -5.38 -16.69 3.04
N ARG A 78 -5.08 -17.20 4.24
CA ARG A 78 -6.00 -17.21 5.36
C ARG A 78 -6.31 -15.78 5.83
N MET A 79 -5.31 -14.89 5.90
CA MET A 79 -5.52 -13.48 6.20
C MET A 79 -6.46 -12.79 5.20
N ALA A 80 -6.30 -13.07 3.90
CA ALA A 80 -7.24 -12.62 2.88
C ALA A 80 -8.65 -13.18 3.08
N GLN A 81 -8.75 -14.49 3.34
CA GLN A 81 -10.03 -15.17 3.54
C GLN A 81 -10.79 -14.63 4.75
N VAL A 82 -10.14 -14.44 5.90
CA VAL A 82 -10.77 -13.89 7.10
C VAL A 82 -11.25 -12.46 6.88
N THR A 83 -10.48 -11.69 6.12
CA THR A 83 -10.87 -10.32 5.74
C THR A 83 -12.11 -10.34 4.87
N ALA A 84 -12.13 -11.21 3.86
CA ALA A 84 -13.26 -11.42 2.97
C ALA A 84 -14.53 -11.84 3.73
N GLU A 85 -14.42 -12.84 4.63
CA GLU A 85 -15.49 -13.27 5.53
C GLU A 85 -16.03 -12.10 6.38
N ALA A 86 -15.13 -11.28 6.94
CA ALA A 86 -15.50 -10.19 7.83
C ALA A 86 -16.22 -9.01 7.13
N ILE A 87 -16.00 -8.82 5.83
CA ILE A 87 -16.60 -7.74 5.05
C ILE A 87 -17.62 -8.22 3.99
N GLY A 88 -17.85 -9.53 3.89
CA GLY A 88 -18.85 -10.14 3.01
C GLY A 88 -18.49 -10.13 1.52
N VAL A 89 -17.23 -10.44 1.17
CA VAL A 89 -16.75 -10.50 -0.22
C VAL A 89 -15.97 -11.79 -0.49
N GLU A 90 -15.52 -12.02 -1.72
CA GLU A 90 -14.69 -13.18 -2.06
C GLU A 90 -13.23 -12.96 -1.67
N ALA A 91 -12.52 -14.04 -1.30
CA ALA A 91 -11.13 -13.98 -0.83
C ALA A 91 -10.17 -13.41 -1.88
N GLU A 92 -10.45 -13.63 -3.18
CA GLU A 92 -9.69 -13.12 -4.32
C GLU A 92 -9.84 -11.61 -4.51
N GLN A 93 -10.83 -10.98 -3.87
CA GLN A 93 -11.03 -9.53 -3.90
C GLN A 93 -10.20 -8.79 -2.84
N VAL A 94 -9.49 -9.53 -1.97
CA VAL A 94 -8.67 -8.94 -0.91
C VAL A 94 -7.19 -8.99 -1.29
N LEU A 95 -6.50 -7.87 -1.21
CA LEU A 95 -5.04 -7.79 -1.31
C LEU A 95 -4.41 -7.80 0.08
N VAL A 96 -3.22 -8.38 0.21
CA VAL A 96 -2.55 -8.63 1.50
C VAL A 96 -1.13 -8.09 1.49
N MET A 97 -0.79 -7.28 2.49
CA MET A 97 0.57 -6.76 2.64
C MET A 97 1.11 -7.06 4.04
N SER A 98 2.40 -7.32 4.13
CA SER A 98 3.09 -7.59 5.41
C SER A 98 4.42 -6.86 5.45
N THR A 99 4.84 -6.41 6.63
CA THR A 99 6.15 -5.78 6.84
C THR A 99 6.65 -5.98 8.26
N GLY A 100 7.96 -6.19 8.45
CA GLY A 100 8.56 -6.38 9.76
C GLY A 100 9.61 -7.49 9.76
N VAL A 101 9.61 -8.33 10.79
CA VAL A 101 10.64 -9.38 10.96
C VAL A 101 10.49 -10.49 9.91
N ILE A 102 11.60 -10.87 9.28
CA ILE A 102 11.71 -11.97 8.30
C ILE A 102 11.93 -13.32 9.02
N GLY A 103 11.40 -14.41 8.45
CA GLY A 103 11.63 -15.77 8.95
C GLY A 103 10.76 -16.18 10.13
N GLN A 104 9.77 -15.36 10.50
CA GLN A 104 8.82 -15.65 11.56
C GLN A 104 7.42 -15.88 10.99
N PHE A 105 6.73 -16.94 11.43
CA PHE A 105 5.34 -17.19 11.05
C PHE A 105 4.42 -16.11 11.59
N LEU A 106 3.34 -15.84 10.85
CA LEU A 106 2.33 -14.89 11.30
C LEU A 106 1.63 -15.44 12.56
N PRO A 107 1.39 -14.60 13.59
CA PRO A 107 0.60 -14.99 14.75
C PRO A 107 -0.89 -14.97 14.38
N MET A 108 -1.34 -15.97 13.62
CA MET A 108 -2.64 -15.97 12.95
C MET A 108 -3.82 -15.72 13.90
N ASP A 109 -3.83 -16.28 15.12
CA ASP A 109 -4.90 -16.02 16.10
C ASP A 109 -5.10 -14.52 16.36
N LYS A 110 -4.00 -13.76 16.44
CA LYS A 110 -4.04 -12.31 16.65
C LYS A 110 -4.52 -11.58 15.39
N ILE A 111 -4.06 -12.02 14.22
CA ILE A 111 -4.46 -11.45 12.94
C ILE A 111 -5.95 -11.65 12.72
N GLU A 112 -6.48 -12.87 12.91
CA GLU A 112 -7.89 -13.16 12.70
C GLU A 112 -8.79 -12.33 13.62
N ALA A 113 -8.45 -12.27 14.92
CA ALA A 113 -9.18 -11.45 15.87
C ALA A 113 -9.08 -9.95 15.53
N GLY A 114 -7.89 -9.49 15.13
CA GLY A 114 -7.65 -8.12 14.71
C GLY A 114 -8.44 -7.72 13.48
N VAL A 115 -8.52 -8.60 12.47
CA VAL A 115 -9.24 -8.35 11.22
C VAL A 115 -10.74 -8.22 11.48
N ARG A 116 -11.32 -9.14 12.24
CA ARG A 116 -12.75 -9.06 12.62
C ARG A 116 -13.05 -7.76 13.39
N ASN A 117 -12.14 -7.36 14.28
CA ASN A 117 -12.26 -6.11 15.01
C ASN A 117 -12.16 -4.89 14.08
N ALA A 118 -11.19 -4.88 13.16
CA ALA A 118 -10.99 -3.79 12.21
C ALA A 118 -12.20 -3.61 11.28
N ALA A 119 -12.80 -4.71 10.83
CA ALA A 119 -14.02 -4.68 10.01
C ALA A 119 -15.20 -3.99 10.75
N SER A 120 -15.31 -4.14 12.06
CA SER A 120 -16.35 -3.49 12.87
C SER A 120 -16.09 -2.01 13.17
N GLN A 121 -14.89 -1.51 12.88
CA GLN A 121 -14.45 -0.14 13.20
C GLN A 121 -14.01 0.64 11.95
N LEU A 122 -14.51 0.26 10.77
CA LEU A 122 -14.24 0.99 9.54
C LEU A 122 -14.85 2.40 9.60
N GLY A 123 -14.03 3.42 9.40
CA GLY A 123 -14.47 4.80 9.23
C GLY A 123 -14.06 5.38 7.87
N HIS A 124 -14.46 6.63 7.62
CA HIS A 124 -14.28 7.33 6.35
C HIS A 124 -13.77 8.77 6.54
N THR A 125 -13.25 9.09 7.73
CA THR A 125 -12.73 10.41 8.08
C THR A 125 -11.22 10.51 7.85
N GLY A 126 -10.69 11.73 7.90
CA GLY A 126 -9.24 11.94 7.90
C GLY A 126 -8.54 11.30 9.10
N GLU A 127 -9.21 11.18 10.24
CA GLU A 127 -8.66 10.49 11.43
C GLU A 127 -8.49 9.00 11.18
N ASP A 128 -9.47 8.36 10.52
CA ASP A 128 -9.41 6.95 10.14
C ASP A 128 -8.28 6.66 9.15
N PHE A 129 -8.04 7.60 8.22
CA PHE A 129 -6.92 7.54 7.29
C PHE A 129 -5.57 7.62 8.02
N VAL A 130 -5.44 8.50 9.02
CA VAL A 130 -4.24 8.59 9.87
C VAL A 130 -4.06 7.32 10.70
N LEU A 131 -5.14 6.73 11.26
CA LEU A 131 -5.06 5.46 11.98
C LEU A 131 -4.54 4.34 11.07
N ALA A 132 -5.07 4.23 9.85
CA ALA A 132 -4.60 3.29 8.85
C ALA A 132 -3.11 3.51 8.50
N ALA A 133 -2.70 4.75 8.22
CA ALA A 133 -1.30 5.07 7.92
C ALA A 133 -0.36 4.73 9.09
N ARG A 134 -0.80 4.87 10.34
CA ARG A 134 -0.02 4.46 11.52
C ARG A 134 0.05 2.94 11.70
N GLY A 135 -0.98 2.20 11.28
CA GLY A 135 -1.03 0.75 11.40
C GLY A 135 -0.04 0.01 10.50
N ILE A 136 0.42 0.64 9.41
CA ILE A 136 1.41 0.05 8.49
C ILE A 136 2.87 0.31 8.90
N CYS A 137 3.15 1.32 9.74
CA CYS A 137 4.50 1.71 10.15
C CYS A 137 5.27 0.58 10.88
N THR A 138 6.60 0.60 10.86
CA THR A 138 7.46 -0.24 11.72
C THR A 138 8.43 0.60 12.52
N THR A 139 9.54 0.98 11.90
CA THR A 139 10.65 1.76 12.47
C THR A 139 10.53 3.24 12.12
N ASP A 140 9.54 3.59 11.30
CA ASP A 140 9.12 4.95 11.00
C ASP A 140 8.95 5.79 12.27
N LYS A 141 9.45 7.03 12.27
CA LYS A 141 9.23 7.98 13.37
C LYS A 141 7.87 8.67 13.21
N SER A 142 7.40 8.82 11.97
CA SER A 142 6.10 9.42 11.65
C SER A 142 5.33 8.65 10.56
N HIS A 143 4.00 8.83 10.55
CA HIS A 143 3.15 8.33 9.47
C HIS A 143 3.34 9.21 8.22
N LYS A 144 3.22 8.60 7.04
CA LYS A 144 3.48 9.28 5.77
C LYS A 144 2.22 9.25 4.92
N ILE A 145 1.68 10.42 4.62
CA ILE A 145 0.43 10.59 3.88
C ILE A 145 0.55 11.75 2.88
N ALA A 146 -0.20 11.67 1.80
CA ALA A 146 -0.39 12.76 0.85
C ALA A 146 -1.82 12.68 0.29
N THR A 147 -2.40 13.83 -0.03
CA THR A 147 -3.76 13.92 -0.59
C THR A 147 -3.82 15.04 -1.63
N ARG A 148 -4.60 14.84 -2.70
CA ARG A 148 -4.83 15.84 -3.74
C ARG A 148 -6.28 15.81 -4.19
N GLU A 149 -6.77 16.97 -4.60
CA GLU A 149 -8.08 17.16 -5.23
C GLU A 149 -7.88 17.98 -6.50
N PHE A 150 -8.43 17.52 -7.62
CA PHE A 150 -8.23 18.14 -8.93
C PHE A 150 -9.42 17.93 -9.85
N GLN A 151 -9.49 18.70 -10.95
CA GLN A 151 -10.52 18.56 -11.97
C GLN A 151 -10.10 17.56 -13.04
N LEU A 152 -10.98 16.63 -13.37
CA LEU A 152 -10.80 15.62 -14.39
C LEU A 152 -12.15 15.38 -15.09
N ALA A 153 -12.23 15.58 -16.40
CA ALA A 153 -13.45 15.49 -17.19
C ALA A 153 -14.64 16.31 -16.62
N GLY A 154 -14.35 17.49 -16.06
CA GLY A 154 -15.35 18.36 -15.41
C GLY A 154 -15.93 17.80 -14.11
N ARG A 155 -15.24 16.85 -13.46
CA ARG A 155 -15.55 16.30 -12.14
C ARG A 155 -14.39 16.56 -11.19
N THR A 156 -14.73 16.77 -9.92
CA THR A 156 -13.74 16.77 -8.84
C THR A 156 -13.33 15.34 -8.53
N VAL A 157 -12.06 15.02 -8.73
CA VAL A 157 -11.43 13.74 -8.40
C VAL A 157 -10.48 13.91 -7.24
N ARG A 158 -10.42 12.90 -6.38
CA ARG A 158 -9.53 12.82 -5.22
C ARG A 158 -8.56 11.67 -5.38
N ILE A 159 -7.36 11.91 -4.89
CA ILE A 159 -6.34 10.88 -4.72
C ILE A 159 -5.70 11.05 -3.35
N ALA A 160 -5.57 9.95 -2.63
CA ALA A 160 -4.95 9.89 -1.31
C ALA A 160 -4.00 8.71 -1.28
N GLY A 161 -2.86 8.86 -0.61
CA GLY A 161 -1.94 7.75 -0.45
C GLY A 161 -1.29 7.76 0.92
N MET A 162 -1.00 6.57 1.42
CA MET A 162 -0.21 6.35 2.61
C MET A 162 1.02 5.52 2.24
N ALA A 163 2.14 5.78 2.90
CA ALA A 163 3.36 5.01 2.74
C ALA A 163 4.01 4.72 4.09
N LYS A 164 4.89 3.72 4.10
CA LYS A 164 5.81 3.44 5.21
C LYS A 164 7.15 2.99 4.66
N GLY A 165 8.17 3.09 5.50
CA GLY A 165 9.56 2.79 5.17
C GLY A 165 10.46 3.83 5.82
N ALA A 166 11.56 3.35 6.40
CA ALA A 166 12.57 4.19 7.06
C ALA A 166 13.96 3.54 7.03
N GLY A 167 14.02 2.20 7.02
CA GLY A 167 15.24 1.41 6.81
C GLY A 167 15.00 0.31 5.77
N MET A 168 16.08 -0.32 5.32
CA MET A 168 16.09 -1.30 4.24
C MET A 168 15.49 -0.74 2.93
N ILE A 169 15.90 0.47 2.53
CA ILE A 169 15.40 1.19 1.36
C ILE A 169 16.51 1.32 0.31
N GLY A 170 16.29 0.76 -0.88
CA GLY A 170 17.16 0.90 -2.05
C GLY A 170 16.38 0.99 -3.38
N PRO A 171 17.02 1.43 -4.47
CA PRO A 171 16.38 1.55 -5.78
C PRO A 171 15.94 0.18 -6.33
N ARG A 172 14.98 0.19 -7.26
CA ARG A 172 14.27 -1.00 -7.80
C ARG A 172 13.33 -1.67 -6.80
N MET A 173 12.54 -0.81 -6.15
CA MET A 173 11.68 -1.06 -4.99
C MET A 173 12.50 -1.32 -3.72
N ALA A 174 12.21 -0.53 -2.69
CA ALA A 174 12.84 -0.42 -1.37
C ALA A 174 11.87 -0.89 -0.28
N THR A 175 12.25 -1.37 0.94
CA THR A 175 11.36 -1.80 2.08
C THR A 175 10.27 -0.82 2.42
N MET A 176 9.25 -0.80 1.57
CA MET A 176 8.20 0.18 1.57
C MET A 176 6.90 -0.49 1.20
N LEU A 177 5.88 -0.14 1.95
CA LEU A 177 4.50 -0.43 1.60
C LEU A 177 3.83 0.91 1.30
N ALA A 178 3.12 0.99 0.19
CA ALA A 178 2.28 2.13 -0.12
C ALA A 178 0.93 1.66 -0.65
N VAL A 179 -0.13 2.34 -0.22
CA VAL A 179 -1.47 2.16 -0.74
C VAL A 179 -1.97 3.52 -1.18
N ILE A 180 -2.32 3.61 -2.44
CA ILE A 180 -2.87 4.79 -3.10
C ILE A 180 -4.33 4.48 -3.44
N MET A 181 -5.21 5.43 -3.17
CA MET A 181 -6.64 5.33 -3.37
C MET A 181 -7.12 6.53 -4.18
N THR A 182 -8.01 6.30 -5.13
CA THR A 182 -8.67 7.36 -5.90
C THR A 182 -10.12 7.00 -6.17
N ASP A 183 -10.96 8.03 -6.31
CA ASP A 183 -12.33 7.91 -6.77
C ASP A 183 -12.47 8.02 -8.31
N ALA A 184 -11.36 8.19 -9.06
CA ALA A 184 -11.36 8.10 -10.52
C ALA A 184 -11.73 6.69 -11.00
N ARG A 185 -12.42 6.59 -12.15
CA ARG A 185 -12.70 5.32 -12.82
C ARG A 185 -11.60 5.03 -13.83
N LEU A 186 -10.87 3.95 -13.63
CA LEU A 186 -9.74 3.55 -14.47
C LEU A 186 -9.94 2.12 -14.99
N GLU A 187 -9.54 1.88 -16.23
CA GLU A 187 -9.34 0.52 -16.71
C GLU A 187 -8.07 -0.09 -16.08
N PRO A 188 -8.02 -1.41 -15.80
CA PRO A 188 -6.87 -2.03 -15.13
C PRO A 188 -5.54 -1.82 -15.86
N ILE A 189 -5.56 -1.79 -17.19
CA ILE A 189 -4.34 -1.58 -17.98
C ILE A 189 -3.81 -0.14 -17.82
N ASP A 190 -4.71 0.85 -17.78
CA ASP A 190 -4.35 2.26 -17.61
C ASP A 190 -3.91 2.52 -16.17
N ALA A 191 -4.59 1.92 -15.18
CA ALA A 191 -4.18 1.97 -13.79
C ALA A 191 -2.78 1.37 -13.59
N GLN A 192 -2.50 0.22 -14.21
CA GLN A 192 -1.18 -0.43 -14.14
C GLN A 192 -0.10 0.41 -14.82
N TYR A 193 -0.39 0.98 -15.99
CA TYR A 193 0.54 1.84 -16.70
C TYR A 193 0.87 3.10 -15.89
N ALA A 194 -0.17 3.82 -15.43
CA ALA A 194 0.00 5.04 -14.65
C ALA A 194 0.75 4.80 -13.34
N LEU A 195 0.43 3.70 -12.63
CA LEU A 195 1.12 3.33 -11.40
C LEU A 195 2.60 3.01 -11.65
N SER A 196 2.91 2.21 -12.69
CA SER A 196 4.28 1.81 -13.02
C SER A 196 5.18 3.01 -13.27
N GLU A 197 4.71 3.95 -14.10
CA GLU A 197 5.45 5.17 -14.43
C GLU A 197 5.60 6.09 -13.22
N ALA A 198 4.53 6.31 -12.45
CA ALA A 198 4.58 7.13 -11.25
C ALA A 198 5.59 6.57 -10.24
N VAL A 199 5.64 5.24 -10.04
CA VAL A 199 6.60 4.55 -9.17
C VAL A 199 8.04 4.69 -9.69
N ASN A 200 8.25 4.57 -11.00
CA ASN A 200 9.55 4.74 -11.64
C ASN A 200 10.14 6.14 -11.44
N GLU A 201 9.31 7.19 -11.44
CA GLU A 201 9.72 8.57 -11.20
C GLU A 201 9.72 8.99 -9.71
N SER A 202 9.41 8.08 -8.77
CA SER A 202 9.28 8.40 -7.34
C SER A 202 9.95 7.38 -6.41
N PHE A 203 9.24 6.31 -6.01
CA PHE A 203 9.72 5.32 -5.05
C PHE A 203 10.95 4.56 -5.56
N ASN A 204 11.12 4.42 -6.89
CA ASN A 204 12.34 3.86 -7.47
C ASN A 204 13.51 4.84 -7.54
N CYS A 205 13.32 6.09 -7.12
CA CYS A 205 14.34 7.14 -7.07
C CYS A 205 14.82 7.48 -5.65
N ILE A 206 14.42 6.71 -4.64
CA ILE A 206 14.83 6.91 -3.24
C ILE A 206 15.72 5.77 -2.74
N SER A 207 16.58 6.08 -1.77
CA SER A 207 17.45 5.13 -1.08
C SER A 207 17.73 5.66 0.32
N VAL A 208 17.83 4.77 1.32
CA VAL A 208 18.30 5.10 2.67
C VAL A 208 19.59 4.38 2.96
N ASP A 209 19.56 3.05 2.97
CA ASP A 209 20.72 2.19 3.28
C ASP A 209 21.10 1.28 2.10
N GLY A 210 20.38 1.35 0.97
CA GLY A 210 20.69 0.63 -0.26
C GLY A 210 20.22 -0.83 -0.27
N HIS A 211 19.49 -1.29 0.75
CA HIS A 211 18.98 -2.65 0.80
C HIS A 211 17.59 -2.74 0.16
N MET A 212 17.42 -3.67 -0.79
CA MET A 212 16.13 -3.97 -1.42
C MET A 212 15.34 -4.99 -0.57
N SER A 213 14.06 -4.75 -0.32
CA SER A 213 13.25 -5.62 0.54
C SER A 213 12.77 -6.89 -0.13
N THR A 214 12.30 -7.81 0.69
CA THR A 214 11.48 -8.94 0.26
C THR A 214 9.99 -8.60 0.09
N ASN A 215 9.53 -7.41 0.50
CA ASN A 215 8.10 -7.11 0.69
C ASN A 215 7.57 -5.92 -0.11
N ASP A 216 8.39 -5.26 -0.92
CA ASP A 216 8.03 -3.96 -1.48
C ASP A 216 6.80 -4.04 -2.34
N THR A 217 5.86 -3.17 -2.05
CA THR A 217 4.54 -3.20 -2.67
C THR A 217 3.95 -1.80 -2.69
N VAL A 218 3.64 -1.31 -3.87
CA VAL A 218 2.81 -0.12 -4.10
C VAL A 218 1.51 -0.61 -4.73
N LEU A 219 0.37 -0.39 -4.08
CA LEU A 219 -0.94 -0.68 -4.63
C LEU A 219 -1.68 0.61 -4.98
N LEU A 220 -2.42 0.59 -6.08
CA LEU A 220 -3.42 1.60 -6.44
C LEU A 220 -4.80 0.96 -6.43
N LEU A 221 -5.75 1.56 -5.71
CA LEU A 221 -7.18 1.23 -5.71
C LEU A 221 -7.96 2.41 -6.30
N ALA A 222 -8.71 2.16 -7.36
CA ALA A 222 -9.54 3.14 -8.05
C ALA A 222 -11.01 2.71 -7.96
N SER A 223 -11.78 3.37 -7.08
CA SER A 223 -13.18 2.99 -6.82
C SER A 223 -14.15 3.42 -7.93
N GLY A 224 -13.78 4.40 -8.75
CA GLY A 224 -14.67 4.95 -9.76
C GLY A 224 -15.88 5.72 -9.22
N ALA A 225 -15.87 6.11 -7.94
CA ALA A 225 -17.00 6.81 -7.31
C ALA A 225 -17.23 8.24 -7.83
N ALA A 226 -16.22 8.88 -8.44
CA ALA A 226 -16.34 10.25 -8.98
C ALA A 226 -16.79 10.28 -10.45
N MET A 227 -16.78 9.15 -11.15
CA MET A 227 -16.98 9.09 -12.60
C MET A 227 -17.74 7.82 -13.01
N ASP A 228 -18.75 7.97 -13.87
CA ASP A 228 -19.54 6.83 -14.38
C ASP A 228 -18.77 6.04 -15.45
N GLU A 229 -18.01 6.74 -16.29
CA GLU A 229 -17.24 6.16 -17.40
C GLU A 229 -15.73 6.20 -17.11
N PRO A 230 -14.95 5.24 -17.64
CA PRO A 230 -13.50 5.26 -17.53
C PRO A 230 -12.89 6.55 -18.07
N LEU A 231 -11.76 6.93 -17.47
CA LEU A 231 -11.02 8.12 -17.85
C LEU A 231 -10.72 8.16 -19.36
N PRO A 232 -11.16 9.21 -20.10
CA PRO A 232 -10.80 9.34 -21.51
C PRO A 232 -9.29 9.49 -21.69
N SER A 233 -8.72 8.84 -22.71
CA SER A 233 -7.28 8.89 -22.98
C SER A 233 -6.75 10.32 -23.18
N SER A 234 -7.58 11.24 -23.67
CA SER A 234 -7.25 12.66 -23.85
C SER A 234 -6.98 13.41 -22.53
N GLU A 235 -7.52 12.93 -21.42
CA GLU A 235 -7.38 13.53 -20.09
C GLU A 235 -6.51 12.70 -19.13
N GLY A 236 -6.03 11.54 -19.59
CA GLY A 236 -5.12 10.67 -18.86
C GLY A 236 -3.88 11.38 -18.32
N PHE A 237 -3.39 12.40 -19.03
CA PHE A 237 -2.20 13.16 -18.62
C PHE A 237 -2.40 13.94 -17.30
N VAL A 238 -3.62 14.42 -17.02
CA VAL A 238 -3.91 15.16 -15.78
C VAL A 238 -3.85 14.21 -14.60
N PHE A 239 -4.55 13.08 -14.69
CA PHE A 239 -4.52 12.04 -13.67
C PHE A 239 -3.09 11.53 -13.44
N PHE A 240 -2.37 11.24 -14.51
CA PHE A 240 -0.98 10.79 -14.45
C PHE A 240 -0.08 11.77 -13.70
N ARG A 241 -0.20 13.07 -14.00
CA ARG A 241 0.57 14.12 -13.33
C ARG A 241 0.29 14.11 -11.82
N GLU A 242 -0.98 14.11 -11.43
CA GLU A 242 -1.36 14.17 -10.01
C GLU A 242 -0.98 12.90 -9.25
N LEU A 243 -1.13 11.72 -9.87
CA LEU A 243 -0.64 10.46 -9.32
C LEU A 243 0.88 10.49 -9.12
N ARG A 244 1.63 10.93 -10.13
CA ARG A 244 3.09 11.06 -10.02
C ARG A 244 3.48 12.02 -8.91
N GLU A 245 2.88 13.20 -8.85
CA GLU A 245 3.23 14.19 -7.84
C GLU A 245 2.92 13.71 -6.42
N LEU A 246 1.79 13.01 -6.22
CA LEU A 246 1.46 12.32 -4.98
C LEU A 246 2.54 11.29 -4.62
N CYS A 247 2.92 10.42 -5.57
CA CYS A 247 3.95 9.41 -5.33
C CYS A 247 5.30 10.04 -5.00
N VAL A 248 5.70 11.12 -5.68
CA VAL A 248 6.94 11.87 -5.38
C VAL A 248 6.92 12.46 -3.97
N GLU A 249 5.78 13.02 -3.55
CA GLU A 249 5.60 13.56 -2.21
C GLU A 249 5.72 12.48 -1.14
N LEU A 250 5.04 11.34 -1.31
CA LEU A 250 5.16 10.18 -0.41
C LEU A 250 6.58 9.61 -0.40
N ALA A 251 7.20 9.47 -1.57
CA ALA A 251 8.55 8.94 -1.70
C ALA A 251 9.56 9.80 -0.94
N LYS A 252 9.45 11.14 -0.97
CA LYS A 252 10.34 12.05 -0.22
C LYS A 252 10.20 11.92 1.29
N GLN A 253 9.00 11.60 1.79
CA GLN A 253 8.79 11.41 3.24
C GLN A 253 9.54 10.20 3.80
N ILE A 254 9.90 9.21 2.95
CA ILE A 254 10.62 8.00 3.39
C ILE A 254 12.07 8.29 3.82
N PRO A 255 12.97 8.84 2.96
CA PRO A 255 14.33 9.15 3.35
C PRO A 255 14.43 10.33 4.33
N ASP A 256 13.47 11.26 4.33
CA ASP A 256 13.39 12.31 5.35
C ASP A 256 13.15 11.73 6.75
N ASP A 257 12.34 10.66 6.84
CA ASP A 257 12.11 9.86 8.05
C ASP A 257 13.08 8.68 8.19
N GLY A 258 14.19 8.68 7.46
CA GLY A 258 15.14 7.56 7.43
C GLY A 258 15.70 7.20 8.80
N GLU A 259 16.01 5.92 9.01
CA GLU A 259 16.64 5.44 10.24
C GLU A 259 17.98 6.15 10.47
N GLY A 260 18.09 6.88 11.58
CA GLY A 260 19.26 7.71 11.87
C GLY A 260 19.43 8.95 10.98
N ALA A 261 18.53 9.20 10.03
CA ALA A 261 18.59 10.38 9.17
C ALA A 261 18.33 11.66 9.98
N SER A 262 19.09 12.70 9.65
CA SER A 262 18.94 14.07 10.16
C SER A 262 18.68 15.10 9.06
N HIS A 263 18.92 14.73 7.80
CA HIS A 263 18.79 15.59 6.63
C HIS A 263 18.38 14.75 5.42
N LEU A 264 17.53 15.33 4.56
CA LEU A 264 17.21 14.80 3.25
C LEU A 264 18.22 15.33 2.21
N MET A 265 18.81 14.43 1.42
CA MET A 265 19.68 14.79 0.29
C MET A 265 18.96 14.55 -1.04
N CYS A 266 18.97 15.54 -1.93
CA CYS A 266 18.42 15.42 -3.27
C CYS A 266 19.53 15.60 -4.31
N ILE A 267 19.69 14.60 -5.19
CA ILE A 267 20.71 14.60 -6.24
C ILE A 267 20.03 14.78 -7.59
N HIS A 268 20.32 15.88 -8.27
CA HIS A 268 19.84 16.15 -9.62
C HIS A 268 20.97 15.94 -10.63
N VAL A 269 20.89 14.86 -11.41
CA VAL A 269 21.84 14.55 -12.48
C VAL A 269 21.32 15.12 -13.80
N ARG A 270 22.18 15.76 -14.60
CA ARG A 270 21.86 16.33 -15.92
C ARG A 270 22.94 15.97 -16.93
N GLY A 271 22.57 15.83 -18.22
CA GLY A 271 23.51 15.59 -19.32
C GLY A 271 23.99 14.14 -19.49
N CYS A 272 23.23 13.19 -18.93
CA CYS A 272 23.39 11.75 -19.17
C CYS A 272 22.87 11.33 -20.55
#